data_AF-A0A914NVZ8-F1
#
_entry.id   AF-A0A914NVZ8-F1
#
_cell.length_a   1.000
_cell.length_b   1.000
_cell.length_c   1.000
_cell.angle_alpha   90.00
_cell.angle_beta   90.00
_cell.angle_gamma   90.00
#
_symmetry.space_group_name_H-M   'P 1'
#
loop_
_entity.id
_entity.type
_entity.pdbx_description
1 polymer ?
#
loop_
_entity_poly.entity_id
_entity_poly.type
_entity_poly.pdbx_seq_one_letter_code
_entity_poly.pdbx_strand_id
1 'polypeptide(L)'
;MQLQLHSNTAPNEDTWAFKPIGSPFPDNPVKVLGQQNMYVALWYKNGKPVHGYAWNDAGVVQASFPYGKAELTGKVDLGGMIQVLQYNGDHNSLGYWYEWIKYKDRFEKTDERQLVRCGDSMPILWVNRPGGTLLGTLNMKTEEAYFSQAGKAECVLGKPLSEMMIIVRNLKGSPPWCPCDTCLTEQLTAHYGNEGNLEDETEQGPAAEEGAPGSIGQAETGTGATTANSTAEDGTGATSANGTVEDIYASLDSLNL
;
A
#
# COMPACT_ATOMS: atom_id res chain seq x y z
N MET A 1 29.64 -13.72 4.88
CA MET A 1 29.49 -12.33 5.35
C MET A 1 28.99 -11.50 4.17
N GLN A 2 27.67 -11.44 4.01
CA GLN A 2 27.04 -10.77 2.86
C GLN A 2 26.97 -9.28 3.20
N LEU A 3 27.70 -8.47 2.44
CA LEU A 3 27.65 -7.01 2.54
C LEU A 3 26.25 -6.55 2.16
N GLN A 4 25.41 -6.21 3.15
CA GLN A 4 24.23 -5.39 2.89
C GLN A 4 24.72 -4.04 2.35
N LEU A 5 24.60 -3.87 1.03
CA LEU A 5 24.69 -2.58 0.37
C LEU A 5 23.49 -1.73 0.80
N HIS A 6 23.56 -1.15 1.99
CA HIS A 6 22.70 -0.03 2.34
C HIS A 6 23.15 1.14 1.47
N SER A 7 22.28 1.64 0.59
CA SER A 7 22.51 2.89 -0.11
C SER A 7 22.75 3.98 0.93
N ASN A 8 23.95 4.57 0.91
CA ASN A 8 24.40 5.57 1.87
C ASN A 8 23.82 6.96 1.54
N THR A 9 22.52 7.04 1.26
CA THR A 9 21.81 8.29 0.98
C THR A 9 20.81 8.52 2.11
N ALA A 10 20.81 9.72 2.68
CA ALA A 10 19.78 10.11 3.64
C ALA A 10 18.38 9.95 3.01
N PRO A 11 17.36 9.56 3.80
CA PRO A 11 15.99 9.45 3.30
C PRO A 11 15.52 10.80 2.75
N ASN A 12 14.70 10.75 1.71
CA ASN A 12 14.07 11.93 1.14
C ASN A 12 13.08 12.58 2.14
N GLU A 13 12.73 13.83 1.88
CA GLU A 13 11.69 14.52 2.65
C GLU A 13 10.28 14.17 2.19
N ASP A 14 9.31 14.34 3.10
CA ASP A 14 7.89 14.18 2.80
C ASP A 14 7.46 15.11 1.65
N THR A 15 6.79 14.55 0.64
CA THR A 15 6.29 15.34 -0.49
C THR A 15 4.83 15.75 -0.28
N TRP A 16 4.60 17.06 -0.27
CA TRP A 16 3.27 17.67 -0.07
C TRP A 16 2.81 18.40 -1.33
N ALA A 17 1.97 17.75 -2.15
CA ALA A 17 1.49 18.31 -3.42
C ALA A 17 0.44 19.40 -3.21
N PHE A 18 0.68 20.59 -3.75
CA PHE A 18 -0.33 21.64 -3.82
C PHE A 18 -1.49 21.25 -4.71
N LYS A 19 -2.71 21.41 -4.19
CA LYS A 19 -3.95 21.11 -4.89
C LYS A 19 -5.00 22.18 -4.69
N PRO A 20 -5.55 22.76 -5.78
CA PRO A 20 -6.77 23.54 -5.71
C PRO A 20 -7.93 22.68 -5.22
N ILE A 21 -8.73 23.22 -4.31
CA ILE A 21 -10.01 22.59 -3.95
C ILE A 21 -10.91 22.61 -5.19
N GLY A 22 -11.54 21.47 -5.48
CA GLY A 22 -12.33 21.26 -6.70
C GLY A 22 -11.51 20.84 -7.92
N SER A 23 -10.24 20.47 -7.76
CA SER A 23 -9.42 19.85 -8.81
C SER A 23 -9.16 18.36 -8.53
N PRO A 24 -8.77 17.54 -9.53
CA PRO A 24 -8.40 16.15 -9.30
C PRO A 24 -7.25 15.98 -8.29
N PHE A 25 -7.22 14.82 -7.62
CA PHE A 25 -6.15 14.46 -6.67
C PHE A 25 -4.75 14.47 -7.32
N PRO A 26 -3.67 14.59 -6.52
CA PRO A 26 -2.33 14.28 -7.02
C PRO A 26 -2.19 12.79 -7.31
N ASP A 27 -1.11 12.43 -8.00
CA ASP A 27 -0.68 11.02 -8.10
C ASP A 27 -0.29 10.49 -6.71
N ASN A 28 -0.56 9.21 -6.48
CA ASN A 28 -0.22 8.46 -5.26
C ASN A 28 -0.49 9.22 -3.94
N PRO A 29 -1.71 9.74 -3.72
CA PRO A 29 -2.05 10.42 -2.48
C PRO A 29 -2.09 9.40 -1.35
N VAL A 30 -1.52 9.75 -0.20
CA VAL A 30 -1.48 8.84 0.96
C VAL A 30 -2.86 8.73 1.58
N LYS A 31 -3.46 7.54 1.47
CA LYS A 31 -4.72 7.20 2.12
C LYS A 31 -4.54 7.07 3.63
N VAL A 32 -5.60 7.42 4.35
CA VAL A 32 -5.73 7.16 5.78
C VAL A 32 -5.97 5.67 6.00
N LEU A 33 -5.30 5.10 7.01
CA LEU A 33 -5.38 3.67 7.34
C LEU A 33 -6.83 3.19 7.44
N GLY A 34 -7.16 2.15 6.66
CA GLY A 34 -8.49 1.52 6.67
C GLY A 34 -9.63 2.39 6.15
N GLN A 35 -9.34 3.53 5.49
CA GLN A 35 -10.36 4.42 4.94
C GLN A 35 -10.37 4.38 3.41
N GLN A 36 -11.54 4.18 2.83
CA GLN A 36 -11.69 4.06 1.37
C GLN A 36 -11.45 5.40 0.64
N ASN A 37 -11.94 6.50 1.24
CA ASN A 37 -12.02 7.82 0.61
C ASN A 37 -11.57 8.94 1.56
N MET A 38 -10.44 8.76 2.25
CA MET A 38 -9.86 9.76 3.13
C MET A 38 -8.35 9.79 2.93
N TYR A 39 -7.79 11.00 2.77
CA TYR A 39 -6.38 11.22 2.45
C TYR A 39 -5.77 12.25 3.40
N VAL A 40 -4.47 12.10 3.69
CA VAL A 40 -3.75 13.03 4.57
C VAL A 40 -3.56 14.38 3.88
N ALA A 41 -4.05 15.45 4.50
CA ALA A 41 -3.99 16.78 3.95
C ALA A 41 -3.35 17.78 4.92
N LEU A 42 -2.82 18.86 4.35
CA LEU A 42 -2.13 19.94 5.05
C LEU A 42 -2.64 21.28 4.52
N TRP A 43 -2.87 22.21 5.44
CA TRP A 43 -3.24 23.58 5.13
C TRP A 43 -2.42 24.53 6.00
N TYR A 44 -2.25 25.78 5.53
CA TYR A 44 -1.56 26.82 6.28
C TYR A 44 -2.50 27.99 6.56
N LYS A 45 -2.61 28.37 7.83
CA LYS A 45 -3.29 29.59 8.24
C LYS A 45 -2.31 30.51 8.94
N ASN A 46 -2.10 31.70 8.38
CA ASN A 46 -1.17 32.71 8.93
C ASN A 46 0.24 32.13 9.18
N GLY A 47 0.75 31.34 8.23
CA GLY A 47 2.05 30.68 8.33
C GLY A 47 2.12 29.47 9.27
N LYS A 48 1.01 29.08 9.92
CA LYS A 48 0.96 27.91 10.80
C LYS A 48 0.37 26.70 10.08
N PRO A 49 1.08 25.54 10.07
CA PRO A 49 0.58 24.31 9.49
C PRO A 49 -0.55 23.72 10.33
N VAL A 50 -1.57 23.20 9.66
CA VAL A 50 -2.72 22.51 10.24
C VAL A 50 -2.99 21.30 9.37
N HIS A 51 -2.82 20.09 9.93
CA HIS A 51 -3.24 18.87 9.26
C HIS A 51 -4.76 18.71 9.32
N GLY A 52 -5.28 18.00 8.34
CA GLY A 52 -6.69 17.64 8.22
C GLY A 52 -6.82 16.50 7.24
N TYR A 53 -7.98 16.37 6.62
CA TYR A 53 -8.22 15.34 5.63
C TYR A 53 -8.85 15.88 4.36
N ALA A 54 -8.53 15.20 3.26
CA ALA A 54 -9.18 15.38 1.98
C ALA A 54 -10.00 14.13 1.62
N TRP A 55 -11.02 14.30 0.79
CA TRP A 55 -11.78 13.20 0.20
C TRP A 55 -12.11 13.51 -1.27
N ASN A 56 -12.38 12.46 -2.03
CA ASN A 56 -12.87 12.56 -3.40
C ASN A 56 -14.39 12.73 -3.38
N ASP A 57 -14.86 13.80 -4.00
CA ASP A 57 -16.26 14.01 -4.32
C ASP A 57 -16.36 14.29 -5.83
N ALA A 58 -17.05 13.42 -6.57
CA ALA A 58 -17.20 13.51 -8.02
C ALA A 58 -15.88 13.73 -8.81
N GLY A 59 -14.79 13.09 -8.38
CA GLY A 59 -13.48 13.15 -9.03
C GLY A 59 -12.60 14.32 -8.60
N VAL A 60 -13.07 15.18 -7.68
CA VAL A 60 -12.34 16.36 -7.23
C VAL A 60 -12.05 16.36 -5.73
N VAL A 61 -10.99 17.07 -5.35
CA VAL A 61 -10.54 17.25 -3.97
C VAL A 61 -11.54 18.15 -3.23
N GLN A 62 -12.11 17.59 -2.17
CA GLN A 62 -12.69 18.32 -1.05
C GLN A 62 -11.82 18.13 0.19
N ALA A 63 -11.94 19.01 1.18
CA ALA A 63 -11.17 18.90 2.40
C ALA A 63 -11.83 19.58 3.60
N SER A 64 -11.39 19.15 4.79
CA SER A 64 -11.84 19.64 6.09
C SER A 64 -10.63 19.82 7.00
N PHE A 65 -10.58 21.00 7.63
CA PHE A 65 -9.54 21.35 8.60
C PHE A 65 -10.16 21.97 9.86
N PRO A 66 -9.67 21.61 11.06
CA PRO A 66 -10.08 22.28 12.28
C PRO A 66 -9.37 23.64 12.41
N TYR A 67 -10.13 24.68 12.77
CA TYR A 67 -9.57 25.97 13.15
C TYR A 67 -10.29 26.51 14.38
N GLY A 68 -9.63 26.42 15.55
CA GLY A 68 -10.28 26.67 16.83
C GLY A 68 -11.40 25.65 17.07
N LYS A 69 -12.64 26.12 17.23
CA LYS A 69 -13.83 25.27 17.42
C LYS A 69 -14.64 25.05 16.14
N ALA A 70 -14.20 25.63 15.02
CA ALA A 70 -14.90 25.54 13.74
C ALA A 70 -14.23 24.50 12.83
N GLU A 71 -15.05 23.85 12.02
CA GLU A 71 -14.58 23.19 10.81
C GLU A 71 -14.52 24.22 9.69
N LEU A 72 -13.40 24.25 8.97
CA LEU A 72 -13.27 25.01 7.72
C LEU A 72 -13.27 24.03 6.55
N THR A 73 -14.16 24.28 5.60
CA THR A 73 -14.28 23.50 4.36
C THR A 73 -14.40 24.41 3.15
N GLY A 74 -14.22 23.83 1.97
CA GLY A 74 -14.50 24.53 0.72
C GLY A 74 -13.48 25.60 0.36
N LYS A 75 -13.65 26.12 -0.86
CA LYS A 75 -12.64 26.94 -1.53
C LYS A 75 -12.41 28.29 -0.83
N VAL A 76 -13.46 28.91 -0.29
CA VAL A 76 -13.37 30.27 0.29
C VAL A 76 -12.62 30.25 1.62
N ASP A 77 -13.03 29.41 2.56
CA ASP A 77 -12.46 29.40 3.91
C ASP A 77 -10.99 28.98 3.93
N LEU A 78 -10.63 28.04 3.04
CA LEU A 78 -9.29 27.47 2.94
C LEU A 78 -8.36 28.25 2.01
N GLY A 79 -8.81 29.37 1.42
CA GLY A 79 -7.99 30.16 0.49
C GLY A 79 -7.73 29.48 -0.85
N GLY A 80 -8.54 28.47 -1.18
CA GLY A 80 -8.63 27.81 -2.48
C GLY A 80 -7.59 26.73 -2.77
N MET A 81 -6.55 26.60 -1.93
CA MET A 81 -5.46 25.64 -2.11
C MET A 81 -5.15 24.93 -0.79
N ILE A 82 -4.86 23.64 -0.89
CA ILE A 82 -4.35 22.81 0.20
C ILE A 82 -3.14 22.03 -0.31
N GLN A 83 -2.52 21.24 0.56
CA GLN A 83 -1.56 20.22 0.16
C GLN A 83 -2.07 18.83 0.54
N VAL A 84 -1.76 17.83 -0.28
CA VAL A 84 -2.06 16.41 -0.03
C VAL A 84 -0.73 15.65 0.02
N LEU A 85 -0.56 14.80 1.02
CA LEU A 85 0.65 13.99 1.17
C LEU A 85 0.77 12.99 0.01
N GLN A 86 1.95 12.90 -0.60
CA GLN A 86 2.25 11.96 -1.67
C GLN A 86 3.30 10.93 -1.23
N TYR A 87 3.21 9.76 -1.87
CA TYR A 87 4.24 8.73 -1.82
C TYR A 87 4.55 8.25 -3.24
N ASN A 88 5.41 8.99 -3.95
CA ASN A 88 5.79 8.71 -5.33
C ASN A 88 7.10 7.92 -5.36
N GLY A 89 6.99 6.59 -5.46
CA GLY A 89 8.13 5.68 -5.43
C GLY A 89 7.93 4.57 -4.41
N ASP A 90 9.04 4.11 -3.85
CA ASP A 90 9.08 3.04 -2.86
C ASP A 90 10.20 3.28 -1.83
N HIS A 91 10.37 2.36 -0.88
CA HIS A 91 11.37 2.52 0.17
C HIS A 91 12.81 2.50 -0.36
N ASN A 92 13.06 1.92 -1.55
CA ASN A 92 14.38 1.90 -2.17
C ASN A 92 14.75 3.26 -2.76
N SER A 93 13.80 3.92 -3.41
CA SER A 93 13.98 5.23 -4.06
C SER A 93 13.81 6.42 -3.12
N LEU A 94 12.99 6.28 -2.07
CA LEU A 94 12.73 7.35 -1.10
C LEU A 94 13.54 7.20 0.20
N GLY A 95 14.06 6.00 0.50
CA GLY A 95 14.76 5.71 1.75
C GLY A 95 13.85 5.56 2.97
N TYR A 96 12.53 5.56 2.77
CA TYR A 96 11.54 5.36 3.82
C TYR A 96 10.22 4.84 3.24
N TRP A 97 9.36 4.30 4.11
CA TRP A 97 7.95 4.04 3.81
C TRP A 97 7.05 4.55 4.95
N TYR A 98 5.79 4.85 4.65
CA TYR A 98 4.85 5.32 5.67
C TYR A 98 4.24 4.16 6.47
N GLU A 99 4.38 4.23 7.78
CA GLU A 99 3.80 3.29 8.74
C GLU A 99 2.82 4.04 9.66
N TRP A 100 1.66 3.44 9.94
CA TRP A 100 0.75 3.94 10.97
C TRP A 100 1.02 3.22 12.28
N ILE A 101 1.35 3.96 13.33
CA ILE A 101 1.61 3.43 14.69
C ILE A 101 0.70 4.10 15.70
N LYS A 102 0.52 3.51 16.88
CA LYS A 102 -0.21 4.20 17.96
C LYS A 102 0.62 5.40 18.45
N TYR A 103 -0.06 6.47 18.83
CA TYR A 103 0.60 7.68 19.34
C TYR A 103 1.48 7.39 20.55
N LYS A 104 1.09 6.46 21.43
CA LYS A 104 1.90 6.09 22.59
C LYS A 104 3.24 5.43 22.23
N ASP A 105 3.31 4.79 21.06
CA ASP A 105 4.49 4.07 20.58
C ASP A 105 5.50 5.01 19.88
N ARG A 106 5.22 6.34 19.85
CA ARG A 106 6.05 7.36 19.18
C ARG A 106 7.48 7.50 19.73
N PHE A 107 7.73 6.96 20.92
CA PHE A 107 9.06 6.96 21.56
C PHE A 107 9.81 5.65 21.32
N GLU A 108 9.17 4.67 20.68
CA GLU A 108 9.80 3.40 20.33
C GLU A 108 10.47 3.51 18.96
N LYS A 109 11.66 2.90 18.83
CA LYS A 109 12.43 2.83 17.57
C LYS A 109 12.70 4.21 16.94
N THR A 110 13.02 5.22 17.74
CA THR A 110 13.26 6.60 17.27
C THR A 110 14.48 6.77 16.36
N ASP A 111 15.37 5.76 16.33
CA ASP A 111 16.49 5.62 15.41
C ASP A 111 16.10 5.02 14.05
N GLU A 112 14.95 4.34 13.99
CA GLU A 112 14.39 3.72 12.78
C GLU A 112 13.15 4.45 12.24
N ARG A 113 12.49 5.26 13.07
CA ARG A 113 11.22 5.94 12.75
C ARG A 113 11.34 7.44 12.95
N GLN A 114 10.77 8.20 12.01
CA GLN A 114 10.68 9.65 12.08
C GLN A 114 9.22 10.09 11.96
N LEU A 115 8.78 11.01 12.81
CA LEU A 115 7.41 11.53 12.78
C LEU A 115 7.15 12.32 11.50
N VAL A 116 6.05 12.04 10.81
CA VAL A 116 5.56 12.91 9.73
C VAL A 116 4.93 14.14 10.38
N ARG A 117 5.51 15.31 10.15
CA ARG A 117 5.05 16.57 10.74
C ARG A 117 5.41 17.77 9.87
N CYS A 118 4.65 18.84 10.05
CA CYS A 118 4.96 20.16 9.52
C CYS A 118 4.92 21.14 10.68
N GLY A 119 6.02 21.83 10.99
CA GLY A 119 6.11 22.64 12.20
C GLY A 119 5.71 21.80 13.42
N ASP A 120 4.85 22.32 14.29
CA ASP A 120 4.34 21.60 15.46
C ASP A 120 3.04 20.80 15.20
N SER A 121 2.60 20.70 13.95
CA SER A 121 1.39 19.96 13.56
C SER A 121 1.76 18.58 13.02
N MET A 122 1.03 17.55 13.46
CA MET A 122 1.18 16.17 13.02
C MET A 122 -0.19 15.56 12.70
N PRO A 123 -0.35 14.73 11.65
CA PRO A 123 -1.58 13.97 11.43
C PRO A 123 -1.86 13.00 12.58
N ILE A 124 -3.09 12.96 13.06
CA ILE A 124 -3.53 12.00 14.09
C ILE A 124 -4.91 11.45 13.73
N LEU A 125 -5.05 10.13 13.81
CA LEU A 125 -6.23 9.38 13.38
C LEU A 125 -6.93 8.76 14.59
N TRP A 126 -8.18 9.16 14.80
CA TRP A 126 -9.03 8.57 15.81
C TRP A 126 -9.79 7.37 15.23
N VAL A 127 -9.14 6.21 15.24
CA VAL A 127 -9.65 4.97 14.61
C VAL A 127 -10.98 4.51 15.21
N ASN A 128 -11.08 4.50 16.54
CA ASN A 128 -12.27 4.01 17.25
C ASN A 128 -13.19 5.16 17.70
N ARG A 129 -13.33 6.21 16.88
CA ARG A 129 -14.15 7.37 17.21
C ARG A 129 -15.65 7.00 17.15
N PRO A 130 -16.46 7.37 18.16
CA PRO A 130 -17.91 7.31 18.03
C PRO A 130 -18.39 8.18 16.86
N GLY A 131 -19.11 7.58 15.91
CA GLY A 131 -19.53 8.26 14.67
C GLY A 131 -18.57 8.07 13.49
N GLY A 132 -17.57 7.20 13.63
CA GLY A 132 -16.68 6.76 12.56
C GLY A 132 -15.30 7.40 12.62
N THR A 133 -14.32 6.66 12.09
CA THR A 133 -12.92 7.05 11.99
C THR A 133 -12.75 8.46 11.42
N LEU A 134 -11.90 9.26 12.04
CA LEU A 134 -11.65 10.63 11.60
C LEU A 134 -10.19 11.01 11.78
N LEU A 135 -9.60 11.57 10.72
CA LEU A 135 -8.26 12.14 10.74
C LEU A 135 -8.34 13.61 11.16
N GLY A 136 -7.39 14.05 11.98
CA GLY A 136 -7.25 15.43 12.42
C GLY A 136 -5.79 15.84 12.55
N THR A 137 -5.56 16.88 13.36
CA THR A 137 -4.22 17.39 13.68
C THR A 137 -3.95 17.26 15.16
N LEU A 138 -2.73 16.86 15.53
CA LEU A 138 -2.18 17.02 16.87
C LEU A 138 -1.21 18.21 16.88
N ASN A 139 -1.36 19.11 17.84
CA ASN A 139 -0.33 20.09 18.17
C ASN A 139 0.68 19.47 19.15
N MET A 140 1.92 19.28 18.71
CA MET A 140 2.96 18.62 19.50
C MET A 140 3.44 19.42 20.71
N LYS A 141 3.14 20.73 20.79
CA LYS A 141 3.49 21.57 21.95
C LYS A 141 2.43 21.53 23.04
N THR A 142 1.16 21.55 22.66
CA THR A 142 0.04 21.56 23.62
C THR A 142 -0.52 20.16 23.90
N GLU A 143 -0.14 19.16 23.08
CA GLU A 143 -0.73 17.82 23.07
C GLU A 143 -2.27 17.84 22.95
N GLU A 144 -2.78 18.79 22.17
CA GLU A 144 -4.19 18.89 21.82
C GLU A 144 -4.41 18.37 20.40
N ALA A 145 -5.29 17.39 20.26
CA ALA A 145 -5.75 16.88 18.98
C ALA A 145 -7.09 17.49 18.60
N TYR A 146 -7.21 18.01 17.38
CA TYR A 146 -8.44 18.58 16.86
C TYR A 146 -8.94 17.79 15.65
N PHE A 147 -10.25 17.53 15.63
CA PHE A 147 -10.93 16.77 14.58
C PHE A 147 -12.13 17.56 14.08
N SER A 148 -12.18 17.87 12.79
CA SER A 148 -13.25 18.67 12.18
C SER A 148 -14.27 17.79 11.46
N GLN A 149 -15.56 18.00 11.75
CA GLN A 149 -16.68 17.36 11.06
C GLN A 149 -17.98 18.13 11.36
N ALA A 150 -18.84 18.27 10.35
CA ALA A 150 -20.20 18.84 10.49
C ALA A 150 -20.24 20.24 11.14
N GLY A 151 -19.39 21.15 10.65
CA GLY A 151 -19.29 22.55 11.04
C GLY A 151 -18.53 22.80 12.34
N LYS A 152 -18.02 21.75 13.00
CA LYS A 152 -17.41 21.84 14.34
C LYS A 152 -16.05 21.16 14.37
N ALA A 153 -15.19 21.64 15.26
CA ALA A 153 -13.95 20.97 15.64
C ALA A 153 -14.03 20.49 17.09
N GLU A 154 -13.82 19.18 17.28
CA GLU A 154 -13.73 18.51 18.57
C GLU A 154 -12.27 18.48 19.03
N CYS A 155 -12.01 18.81 20.29
CA CYS A 155 -10.68 18.77 20.90
C CYS A 155 -10.57 17.57 21.85
N VAL A 156 -9.50 16.79 21.70
CA VAL A 156 -9.16 15.65 22.56
C VAL A 156 -7.74 15.84 23.10
N LEU A 157 -7.53 15.54 24.38
CA LEU A 157 -6.23 15.68 25.04
C LEU A 157 -5.99 14.54 26.03
N GLY A 158 -4.72 14.29 26.34
CA GLY A 158 -4.31 13.35 27.38
C GLY A 158 -4.47 11.87 26.97
N LYS A 159 -4.88 11.03 27.93
CA LYS A 159 -4.89 9.56 27.80
C LYS A 159 -5.59 9.03 26.53
N PRO A 160 -6.73 9.56 26.07
CA PRO A 160 -7.39 9.06 24.85
C PRO A 160 -6.51 9.10 23.60
N LEU A 161 -5.52 10.01 23.54
CA LEU A 161 -4.60 10.09 22.42
C LEU A 161 -3.75 8.83 22.26
N SER A 162 -3.50 8.07 23.34
CA SER A 162 -2.57 6.94 23.34
C SER A 162 -2.92 5.84 22.34
N GLU A 163 -4.22 5.64 22.09
CA GLU A 163 -4.75 4.61 21.17
C GLU A 163 -5.09 5.17 19.79
N MET A 164 -4.92 6.47 19.57
CA MET A 164 -5.02 7.06 18.23
C MET A 164 -3.78 6.73 17.42
N MET A 165 -3.90 6.71 16.09
CA MET A 165 -2.79 6.38 15.20
C MET A 165 -2.14 7.66 14.67
N ILE A 166 -0.83 7.63 14.49
CA ILE A 166 -0.06 8.66 13.79
C ILE A 166 0.69 8.00 12.64
N ILE A 167 1.10 8.81 11.68
CA ILE A 167 1.93 8.36 10.56
C ILE A 167 3.41 8.70 10.82
N VAL A 168 4.28 7.72 10.57
CA VAL A 168 5.73 7.85 10.68
C VAL A 168 6.38 7.41 9.37
N ARG A 169 7.55 7.99 9.07
CA ARG A 169 8.50 7.43 8.11
C ARG A 169 9.25 6.31 8.81
N ASN A 170 9.08 5.08 8.36
CA ASN A 170 9.92 3.96 8.75
C ASN A 170 11.11 3.86 7.78
N LEU A 171 12.32 3.97 8.32
CA LEU A 171 13.59 4.04 7.59
C LEU A 171 14.26 2.68 7.44
N LYS A 172 13.63 1.61 7.95
CA LYS A 172 14.18 0.26 7.97
C LYS A 172 13.25 -0.73 7.28
N GLY A 173 13.88 -1.65 6.56
CA GLY A 173 13.19 -2.70 5.82
C GLY A 173 12.20 -2.14 4.80
N SER A 174 11.15 -2.90 4.58
CA SER A 174 10.09 -2.59 3.62
C SER A 174 8.71 -2.71 4.27
N PRO A 175 7.66 -2.13 3.67
CA PRO A 175 6.30 -2.51 4.01
C PRO A 175 6.11 -4.03 3.93
N PRO A 176 5.30 -4.66 4.81
CA PRO A 176 5.05 -6.11 4.77
C PRO A 176 4.45 -6.60 3.44
N TRP A 177 3.77 -5.70 2.72
CA TRP A 177 3.11 -5.97 1.44
C TRP A 177 3.86 -5.35 0.25
N CYS A 178 5.16 -5.06 0.38
CA CYS A 178 5.92 -4.43 -0.69
C CYS A 178 6.08 -5.36 -1.90
N PRO A 179 5.63 -4.96 -3.10
CA PRO A 179 5.72 -5.80 -4.29
C PRO A 179 7.01 -5.55 -5.10
N CYS A 180 8.00 -4.81 -4.58
CA CYS A 180 9.22 -4.52 -5.34
C CYS A 180 10.08 -5.78 -5.52
N ASP A 181 10.85 -5.82 -6.61
CA ASP A 181 11.67 -6.99 -6.97
C ASP A 181 12.63 -7.39 -5.85
N THR A 182 13.20 -6.43 -5.13
CA THR A 182 14.09 -6.68 -3.99
C THR A 182 13.36 -7.43 -2.87
N CYS A 183 12.21 -6.93 -2.43
CA CYS A 183 11.44 -7.55 -1.36
C CYS A 183 10.86 -8.91 -1.77
N LEU A 184 10.38 -9.03 -3.01
CA LEU A 184 9.88 -10.29 -3.52
C LEU A 184 10.99 -11.34 -3.60
N THR A 185 12.19 -10.95 -4.03
CA THR A 185 13.36 -11.84 -4.05
C THR A 185 13.77 -12.28 -2.64
N GLU A 186 13.78 -11.36 -1.67
CA GLU A 186 14.05 -11.69 -0.26
C GLU A 186 13.02 -12.66 0.31
N GLN A 187 11.72 -12.42 0.04
CA GLN A 187 10.63 -13.29 0.48
C GLN A 187 10.71 -14.68 -0.16
N LEU A 188 10.96 -14.77 -1.47
CA LEU A 188 11.11 -16.04 -2.18
C LEU A 188 12.36 -16.79 -1.72
N THR A 189 13.49 -16.11 -1.49
CA THR A 189 14.71 -16.73 -0.99
C THR A 189 14.50 -17.27 0.43
N ALA A 190 13.79 -16.54 1.29
CA ALA A 190 13.46 -17.02 2.63
C ALA A 190 12.53 -18.25 2.60
N HIS A 191 11.64 -18.35 1.60
CA HIS A 191 10.68 -19.45 1.48
C HIS A 191 11.25 -20.69 0.78
N TYR A 192 12.10 -20.52 -0.23
CA TYR A 192 12.60 -21.61 -1.10
C TYR A 192 14.11 -21.84 -1.04
N GLY A 193 14.89 -20.92 -0.47
CA GLY A 193 16.36 -20.96 -0.44
C GLY A 193 16.96 -21.95 0.56
N ASN A 194 16.16 -22.85 1.14
CA ASN A 194 16.65 -23.88 2.08
C ASN A 194 16.79 -25.27 1.43
N GLU A 195 16.55 -25.42 0.12
CA GLU A 195 16.81 -26.65 -0.62
C GLU A 195 18.20 -26.60 -1.27
N GLY A 196 19.22 -26.88 -0.48
CA GLY A 196 20.61 -26.81 -0.94
C GLY A 196 21.59 -27.57 -0.05
N ASN A 197 21.22 -28.77 0.38
CA ASN A 197 22.15 -29.79 0.88
C ASN A 197 21.65 -31.17 0.40
N LEU A 198 21.54 -31.32 -0.93
CA LEU A 198 21.58 -32.64 -1.56
C LEU A 198 23.06 -32.90 -1.83
N GLU A 199 23.67 -33.68 -0.95
CA GLU A 199 25.03 -34.16 -1.11
C GLU A 199 25.14 -34.94 -2.43
N ASP A 200 26.17 -34.58 -3.19
CA ASP A 200 26.64 -35.17 -4.42
C ASP A 200 27.08 -36.61 -4.14
N GLU A 201 26.19 -37.60 -4.31
CA GLU A 201 26.60 -39.01 -4.38
C GLU A 201 27.11 -39.31 -5.79
N THR A 202 28.44 -39.21 -5.86
CA THR A 202 29.39 -39.65 -6.87
C THR A 202 29.02 -40.91 -7.67
N GLU A 203 29.35 -40.82 -8.96
CA GLU A 203 29.63 -41.88 -9.94
C GLU A 203 30.03 -43.25 -9.38
N GLN A 204 29.40 -44.30 -9.93
CA GLN A 204 30.10 -45.51 -10.39
C GLN A 204 29.21 -46.30 -11.37
N GLY A 205 29.50 -46.22 -12.67
CA GLY A 205 29.27 -47.34 -13.60
C GLY A 205 30.47 -48.30 -13.59
N PRO A 206 30.55 -49.32 -14.46
CA PRO A 206 29.62 -49.73 -15.53
C PRO A 206 29.40 -51.26 -15.65
N ALA A 207 28.50 -51.72 -16.53
CA ALA A 207 28.72 -52.88 -17.40
C ALA A 207 27.65 -52.98 -18.50
N ALA A 208 28.12 -53.25 -19.72
CA ALA A 208 27.38 -53.33 -20.97
C ALA A 208 26.67 -54.67 -21.19
N GLU A 209 25.66 -54.72 -22.06
CA GLU A 209 25.65 -55.70 -23.17
C GLU A 209 24.70 -55.29 -24.31
N GLU A 210 25.07 -55.74 -25.51
CA GLU A 210 24.66 -55.31 -26.84
C GLU A 210 23.36 -55.96 -27.35
N GLY A 211 22.73 -55.34 -28.36
CA GLY A 211 21.76 -56.05 -29.22
C GLY A 211 20.86 -55.16 -30.07
N ALA A 212 21.22 -54.95 -31.34
CA ALA A 212 20.35 -54.50 -32.44
C ALA A 212 20.42 -55.55 -33.58
N PRO A 213 19.73 -55.45 -34.74
CA PRO A 213 18.64 -54.56 -35.16
C PRO A 213 17.47 -55.32 -35.87
N GLY A 214 16.39 -54.63 -36.23
CA GLY A 214 15.31 -55.16 -37.09
C GLY A 214 14.47 -54.06 -37.73
N SER A 215 14.19 -54.21 -39.03
CA SER A 215 14.01 -53.15 -40.03
C SER A 215 12.58 -53.00 -40.59
N ILE A 216 12.30 -51.80 -41.14
CA ILE A 216 11.53 -51.47 -42.37
C ILE A 216 10.01 -51.71 -42.41
N GLY A 217 9.28 -50.68 -42.87
CA GLY A 217 7.96 -50.81 -43.52
C GLY A 217 7.30 -49.46 -43.84
N GLN A 218 7.44 -49.00 -45.09
CA GLN A 218 6.81 -47.80 -45.69
C GLN A 218 5.34 -48.04 -46.10
N ALA A 219 4.58 -46.95 -46.27
CA ALA A 219 3.68 -46.58 -47.40
C ALA A 219 2.54 -45.67 -46.87
N GLU A 220 2.40 -44.39 -47.27
CA GLU A 220 1.81 -43.90 -48.54
C GLU A 220 0.41 -44.52 -48.78
N THR A 221 -0.72 -43.84 -48.94
CA THR A 221 -1.15 -42.67 -49.74
C THR A 221 -2.57 -42.32 -49.24
N GLY A 222 -3.09 -41.09 -49.35
CA GLY A 222 -3.79 -40.63 -50.55
C GLY A 222 -5.20 -40.09 -50.24
N THR A 223 -5.37 -38.77 -50.43
CA THR A 223 -6.49 -38.10 -51.14
C THR A 223 -7.97 -38.41 -50.83
N GLY A 224 -8.77 -37.34 -50.67
CA GLY A 224 -10.17 -37.34 -51.12
C GLY A 224 -11.11 -36.44 -50.31
N ALA A 225 -11.68 -35.42 -50.97
CA ALA A 225 -12.46 -34.33 -50.39
C ALA A 225 -14.00 -34.59 -50.33
N THR A 226 -14.69 -33.64 -49.68
CA THR A 226 -16.14 -33.26 -49.79
C THR A 226 -17.15 -34.27 -49.17
N THR A 227 -18.21 -33.91 -48.44
CA THR A 227 -19.16 -32.78 -48.53
C THR A 227 -20.00 -32.67 -47.22
N ALA A 228 -20.71 -31.55 -47.08
CA ALA A 228 -21.61 -31.11 -45.99
C ALA A 228 -22.68 -32.11 -45.49
N ASN A 229 -23.12 -32.00 -44.22
CA ASN A 229 -24.28 -31.19 -43.76
C ASN A 229 -24.88 -31.72 -42.45
N SER A 230 -25.36 -30.82 -41.57
CA SER A 230 -26.25 -31.04 -40.38
C SER A 230 -25.73 -31.99 -39.28
N THR A 231 -25.91 -31.78 -37.98
CA THR A 231 -27.13 -31.43 -37.22
C THR A 231 -26.69 -31.06 -35.79
N ALA A 232 -27.52 -30.30 -35.08
CA ALA A 232 -27.36 -29.96 -33.67
C ALA A 232 -27.29 -31.18 -32.75
N GLU A 233 -26.55 -31.08 -31.64
CA GLU A 233 -26.96 -31.56 -30.32
C GLU A 233 -25.97 -31.13 -29.22
N ASP A 234 -26.53 -31.02 -28.01
CA ASP A 234 -25.95 -30.61 -26.73
C ASP A 234 -24.61 -31.25 -26.35
N GLY A 235 -23.80 -30.51 -25.60
CA GLY A 235 -22.58 -31.04 -24.99
C GLY A 235 -21.89 -30.06 -24.07
N THR A 236 -22.20 -30.18 -22.77
CA THR A 236 -21.48 -29.64 -21.62
C THR A 236 -19.95 -29.65 -21.78
N GLY A 237 -19.31 -28.48 -21.65
CA GLY A 237 -17.86 -28.33 -21.69
C GLY A 237 -17.38 -27.42 -20.55
N ALA A 238 -16.53 -27.99 -19.69
CA ALA A 238 -15.89 -27.35 -18.55
C ALA A 238 -15.11 -26.09 -18.95
N THR A 239 -15.37 -24.98 -18.26
CA THR A 239 -14.50 -23.80 -18.30
C THR A 239 -13.36 -23.96 -17.30
N SER A 240 -12.14 -23.87 -17.83
CA SER A 240 -10.91 -23.74 -17.05
C SER A 240 -10.98 -22.51 -16.15
N ALA A 241 -10.76 -22.72 -14.85
CA ALA A 241 -10.62 -21.64 -13.88
C ALA A 241 -9.27 -20.93 -14.09
N ASN A 242 -9.25 -19.87 -14.90
CA ASN A 242 -8.25 -18.82 -14.78
C ASN A 242 -8.84 -17.75 -13.86
N GLY A 243 -8.69 -17.98 -12.55
CA GLY A 243 -9.07 -17.01 -11.53
C GLY A 243 -8.25 -15.74 -11.70
N THR A 244 -8.93 -14.61 -11.75
CA THR A 244 -8.31 -13.28 -11.84
C THR A 244 -7.90 -12.82 -10.45
N VAL A 245 -7.01 -11.83 -10.36
CA VAL A 245 -6.53 -11.26 -9.08
C VAL A 245 -7.68 -10.79 -8.17
N GLU A 246 -8.86 -10.51 -8.73
CA GLU A 246 -10.08 -10.14 -8.02
C GLU A 246 -10.68 -11.30 -7.19
N ASP A 247 -10.47 -12.55 -7.62
CA ASP A 247 -10.97 -13.75 -6.92
C ASP A 247 -10.18 -14.04 -5.62
N ILE A 248 -8.94 -13.53 -5.53
CA ILE A 248 -8.10 -13.66 -4.33
C ILE A 248 -8.58 -12.72 -3.22
N TYR A 249 -9.09 -11.53 -3.56
CA TYR A 249 -9.58 -10.57 -2.58
C TYR A 249 -10.88 -11.04 -1.90
N ALA A 250 -11.76 -11.75 -2.62
CA ALA A 250 -13.00 -12.27 -2.05
C ALA A 250 -12.77 -13.43 -1.05
N SER A 251 -11.66 -14.16 -1.16
CA SER A 251 -11.36 -15.27 -0.24
C SER A 251 -10.83 -14.80 1.12
N LEU A 252 -10.18 -13.63 1.19
CA LEU A 252 -9.56 -13.13 2.43
C LEU A 252 -10.58 -12.49 3.39
N ASP A 253 -11.70 -11.98 2.89
CA ASP A 253 -12.80 -11.46 3.73
C ASP A 253 -13.59 -12.57 4.46
N SER A 254 -13.46 -13.83 4.03
CA SER A 254 -14.17 -14.97 4.63
C SER A 254 -13.48 -15.59 5.85
N LEU A 255 -12.27 -15.13 6.22
CA LEU A 255 -11.43 -15.73 7.27
C LEU A 255 -11.29 -14.90 8.56
N ASN A 256 -12.03 -13.79 8.70
CA ASN A 256 -12.04 -12.98 9.93
C ASN A 256 -13.43 -12.99 10.62
N LEU A 257 -13.89 -14.19 11.01
CA LEU A 257 -14.88 -14.38 12.08
C LEU A 257 -14.20 -14.80 13.37
#